data_AF-A0A950D0F5-F1
#
_entry.id   AF-A0A950D0F5-F1
#
_cell.length_a   1.000
_cell.length_b   1.000
_cell.length_c   1.000
_cell.angle_alpha   90.00
_cell.angle_beta   90.00
_cell.angle_gamma   90.00
#
_symmetry.space_group_name_H-M   'P 1'
#
loop_
_entity.id
_entity.type
_entity.pdbx_description
1 polymer ?
#
loop_
_entity_poly.entity_id
_entity_poly.type
_entity_poly.pdbx_seq_one_letter_code
_entity_poly.pdbx_strand_id
1 'polypeptide(L)'
;MVELFCARFRQEDGFRDLKQRLGWEECRAWTRNPIERTSQAQWVTMSLLRLLQFRLDAAGGADWWSPPPWDRKKERPSVLDVERLLRRHRPEIQRLLSEWLGDEVEAA
;
A
#
# COMPACT_ATOMS: atom_id res chain seq x y z
N MET A 1 -7.76 21.19 -18.49
CA MET A 1 -7.26 22.04 -17.38
C MET A 1 -7.89 21.69 -16.04
N VAL A 2 -9.22 21.67 -15.91
CA VAL A 2 -9.90 21.36 -14.63
C VAL A 2 -9.56 19.96 -14.10
N GLU A 3 -9.62 18.92 -14.93
CA GLU A 3 -9.31 17.55 -14.50
C GLU A 3 -7.87 17.36 -14.02
N LEU A 4 -6.90 17.99 -14.69
CA LEU A 4 -5.49 17.96 -14.29
C LEU A 4 -5.28 18.66 -12.94
N PHE A 5 -5.98 19.79 -12.72
CA PHE A 5 -5.99 20.48 -11.44
C PHE A 5 -6.63 19.62 -10.35
N CYS A 6 -7.76 18.96 -10.64
CA CYS A 6 -8.42 18.04 -9.72
C CYS A 6 -7.54 16.83 -9.39
N ALA A 7 -6.74 16.33 -10.34
CA ALA A 7 -5.84 15.21 -10.12
C ALA A 7 -4.75 15.52 -9.05
N ARG A 8 -4.37 16.78 -8.86
CA ARG A 8 -3.43 17.21 -7.80
C ARG A 8 -3.92 16.81 -6.41
N PHE A 9 -5.23 16.85 -6.15
CA PHE A 9 -5.78 16.49 -4.84
C PHE A 9 -5.56 15.01 -4.48
N ARG A 10 -5.20 14.14 -5.44
CA ARG A 10 -4.76 12.78 -5.13
C ARG A 10 -3.45 12.73 -4.33
N GLN A 11 -2.65 13.79 -4.36
CA GLN A 11 -1.49 13.91 -3.47
C GLN A 11 -1.94 13.96 -2.00
N GLU A 12 -3.04 14.66 -1.70
CA GLU A 12 -3.60 14.73 -0.34
C GLU A 12 -4.11 13.37 0.13
N ASP A 13 -4.66 12.55 -0.78
CA ASP A 13 -5.02 11.17 -0.47
C ASP A 13 -3.80 10.34 -0.07
N GLY A 14 -2.66 10.52 -0.76
CA GLY A 14 -1.40 9.87 -0.39
C GLY A 14 -0.91 10.28 1.00
N PHE A 15 -0.96 11.58 1.32
CA PHE A 15 -0.63 12.07 2.66
C PHE A 15 -1.58 11.53 3.73
N ARG A 16 -2.89 11.46 3.45
CA ARG A 16 -3.88 10.91 4.36
C ARG A 16 -3.60 9.43 4.65
N ASP A 17 -3.33 8.65 3.62
CA ASP A 17 -3.05 7.22 3.77
C ASP A 17 -1.72 6.98 4.51
N LEU A 18 -0.69 7.80 4.28
CA LEU A 18 0.57 7.72 5.05
C LEU A 18 0.34 7.86 6.55
N LYS A 19 -0.48 8.84 6.94
CA LYS A 19 -0.83 9.08 8.34
C LYS A 19 -1.69 7.96 8.90
N GLN A 20 -2.82 7.66 8.25
CA GLN A 20 -3.85 6.77 8.78
C GLN A 20 -3.53 5.28 8.65
N ARG A 21 -2.68 4.89 7.70
CA ARG A 21 -2.36 3.48 7.42
C ARG A 21 -1.00 3.06 7.89
N LEU A 22 0.01 3.90 7.62
CA LEU A 22 1.40 3.60 7.96
C LEU A 22 1.83 4.24 9.29
N GLY A 23 0.95 5.00 9.94
CA GLY A 23 1.21 5.60 11.25
C GLY A 23 2.29 6.67 11.20
N TRP A 24 2.37 7.44 10.11
CA TRP A 24 3.45 8.42 9.93
C TRP A 24 3.55 9.44 11.08
N GLU A 25 2.41 9.87 11.62
CA GLU A 25 2.35 10.79 12.78
C GLU A 25 2.36 10.06 14.14
N GLU A 26 2.36 8.73 14.15
CA GLU A 26 2.34 7.91 15.37
C GLU A 26 3.74 7.49 15.85
N CYS A 27 4.79 7.85 15.11
CA CYS A 27 6.17 7.47 15.43
C CYS A 27 6.60 8.03 16.79
N ARG A 28 6.65 7.18 17.82
CA ARG A 28 7.13 7.52 19.17
C ARG A 28 8.65 7.41 19.25
N ALA A 29 9.35 8.22 18.46
CA ALA A 29 10.80 8.34 18.55
C ALA A 29 11.19 9.66 19.22
N TRP A 30 12.09 9.57 20.20
CA TRP A 30 12.64 10.71 20.95
C TRP A 30 13.75 11.47 20.21
N THR A 31 14.20 10.99 19.06
CA THR A 31 15.30 11.57 18.28
C THR A 31 14.91 11.68 16.80
N ARG A 32 15.52 12.63 16.10
CA ARG A 32 15.23 12.96 14.70
C ARG A 32 15.55 11.81 13.72
N ASN A 33 16.70 11.16 13.87
CA ASN A 33 17.19 10.19 12.88
C ASN A 33 16.25 8.99 12.66
N PRO A 34 15.67 8.36 13.70
CA PRO A 34 14.67 7.30 13.51
C PRO A 34 13.41 7.79 12.79
N ILE A 35 12.95 9.02 13.05
CA ILE A 35 11.77 9.60 12.39
C ILE A 35 12.03 9.75 10.90
N GLU A 36 13.19 10.29 10.51
CA GLU A 36 13.55 10.50 9.10
C GLU A 36 13.67 9.18 8.34
N ARG A 37 14.36 8.19 8.91
CA ARG A 37 14.52 6.86 8.29
C ARG A 37 13.18 6.15 8.14
N THR A 38 12.35 6.16 9.19
CA THR A 38 11.02 5.52 9.15
C THR A 38 10.12 6.23 8.14
N SER A 39 10.16 7.56 8.08
CA SER A 39 9.40 8.34 7.11
C SER A 39 9.78 7.95 5.67
N GLN A 40 11.07 7.86 5.35
CA GLN A 40 11.54 7.43 4.03
C GLN A 40 11.01 6.04 3.66
N ALA A 41 11.08 5.08 4.58
CA ALA A 41 10.54 3.73 4.37
C ALA A 41 9.01 3.74 4.17
N GLN A 42 8.27 4.58 4.92
CA GLN A 42 6.83 4.73 4.78
C GLN A 42 6.45 5.31 3.41
N TRP A 43 7.19 6.29 2.91
CA TRP A 43 6.98 6.86 1.56
C TRP A 43 7.18 5.85 0.45
N VAL A 44 8.25 5.05 0.53
CA VAL A 44 8.51 3.96 -0.43
C VAL A 44 7.39 2.93 -0.34
N THR A 45 7.02 2.51 0.87
CA THR A 45 5.94 1.55 1.10
C THR A 45 4.61 2.03 0.51
N MET A 46 4.23 3.30 0.74
CA MET A 46 3.01 3.88 0.16
C MET A 46 3.04 3.88 -1.37
N SER A 47 4.21 4.22 -1.96
CA SER A 47 4.39 4.21 -3.41
C SER A 47 4.22 2.80 -3.99
N LEU A 48 4.76 1.78 -3.32
CA LEU A 48 4.63 0.39 -3.72
C LEU A 48 3.17 -0.11 -3.60
N LEU A 49 2.48 0.24 -2.52
CA LEU A 49 1.06 -0.11 -2.34
C LEU A 49 0.19 0.51 -3.44
N ARG A 50 0.45 1.77 -3.82
CA ARG A 50 -0.25 2.43 -4.93
C ARG A 50 0.07 1.80 -6.29
N LEU A 51 1.33 1.44 -6.53
CA LEU A 51 1.70 0.73 -7.74
C LEU A 51 1.00 -0.63 -7.83
N LEU A 52 0.98 -1.38 -6.73
CA LEU A 52 0.27 -2.66 -6.67
C LEU A 52 -1.23 -2.48 -6.93
N GLN A 53 -1.85 -1.46 -6.32
CA GLN A 53 -3.24 -1.10 -6.57
C GLN A 53 -3.50 -0.93 -8.07
N PHE A 54 -2.71 -0.11 -8.76
CA PHE A 54 -2.89 0.15 -10.19
C PHE A 54 -2.67 -1.09 -11.04
N ARG A 55 -1.71 -1.95 -10.68
CA ARG A 55 -1.46 -3.21 -11.39
C ARG A 55 -2.61 -4.20 -11.21
N LEU A 56 -3.19 -4.29 -10.02
CA LEU A 56 -4.36 -5.13 -9.75
C LEU A 56 -5.61 -4.63 -10.49
N ASP A 57 -5.82 -3.30 -10.50
CA ASP A 57 -6.89 -2.68 -11.29
C ASP A 57 -6.70 -2.95 -12.80
N ALA A 58 -5.48 -2.76 -13.32
CA ALA A 58 -5.17 -2.98 -14.73
C ALA A 58 -5.26 -4.46 -15.16
N ALA A 59 -5.00 -5.39 -14.24
CA ALA A 59 -5.14 -6.83 -14.48
C ALA A 59 -6.61 -7.27 -14.59
N GLY A 60 -7.57 -6.44 -14.18
CA GLY A 60 -9.00 -6.70 -14.38
C GLY A 60 -9.59 -7.83 -13.52
N GLY A 61 -8.90 -8.26 -12.46
CA GLY A 61 -9.42 -9.28 -11.54
C GLY A 61 -10.63 -8.75 -10.76
N ALA A 62 -11.78 -9.41 -10.87
CA ALA A 62 -13.01 -8.96 -10.20
C ALA A 62 -13.02 -9.24 -8.68
N ASP A 63 -12.19 -10.17 -8.19
CA ASP A 63 -12.36 -10.77 -6.86
C ASP A 63 -11.35 -10.27 -5.80
N TRP A 64 -10.43 -9.37 -6.16
CA TRP A 64 -9.40 -8.93 -5.22
C TRP A 64 -9.89 -7.84 -4.26
N TRP A 65 -10.94 -7.11 -4.63
CA TRP A 65 -11.65 -6.19 -3.75
C TRP A 65 -13.14 -6.14 -4.10
N SER A 66 -13.94 -5.63 -3.17
CA SER A 66 -15.36 -5.38 -3.42
C SER A 66 -15.79 -4.11 -2.69
N PRO A 67 -16.77 -3.35 -3.22
CA PRO A 67 -17.35 -2.23 -2.51
C PRO A 67 -17.88 -2.68 -1.15
N PRO A 68 -17.57 -1.96 -0.06
CA PRO A 68 -18.07 -2.33 1.25
C PRO A 68 -19.60 -2.19 1.31
N PRO A 69 -20.29 -2.94 2.18
CA PRO A 69 -21.75 -2.96 2.23
C PRO A 69 -22.38 -1.60 2.59
N TRP A 70 -21.64 -0.75 3.31
CA TRP A 70 -22.06 0.61 3.68
C TRP A 70 -21.79 1.67 2.60
N ASP A 71 -20.98 1.37 1.58
CA ASP A 71 -20.68 2.27 0.47
C ASP A 71 -20.61 1.49 -0.85
N ARG A 72 -21.78 1.14 -1.37
CA ARG A 72 -21.94 0.42 -2.64
C ARG A 72 -21.62 1.27 -3.87
N LYS A 73 -21.50 2.59 -3.70
CA LYS A 73 -21.16 3.52 -4.79
C LYS A 73 -19.65 3.67 -4.97
N LYS A 74 -18.84 3.01 -4.13
CA LYS A 74 -17.39 3.01 -4.28
C LYS A 74 -17.00 2.31 -5.58
N GLU A 75 -16.55 3.09 -6.55
CA GLU A 75 -16.16 2.60 -7.89
C GLU A 75 -14.68 2.19 -7.99
N ARG A 76 -13.85 2.58 -7.02
CA ARG A 76 -12.40 2.37 -7.08
C ARG A 76 -11.89 1.77 -5.77
N PRO A 77 -10.90 0.87 -5.82
CA PRO A 77 -10.28 0.37 -4.60
C PRO A 77 -9.54 1.50 -3.89
N SER A 78 -9.17 1.27 -2.63
CA SER A 78 -8.24 2.11 -1.89
C SER A 78 -7.02 1.31 -1.43
N VAL A 79 -6.00 2.00 -0.91
CA VAL A 79 -4.81 1.35 -0.31
C VAL A 79 -5.20 0.35 0.78
N LEU A 80 -6.26 0.63 1.53
CA LEU A 80 -6.81 -0.30 2.53
C LEU A 80 -7.22 -1.63 1.91
N ASP A 81 -7.79 -1.64 0.71
CA ASP A 81 -8.23 -2.88 0.08
C ASP A 81 -7.02 -3.73 -0.33
N VAL A 82 -5.95 -3.08 -0.80
CA VAL A 82 -4.66 -3.72 -1.06
C VAL A 82 -4.07 -4.29 0.23
N GLU A 83 -4.05 -3.54 1.33
CA GLU A 83 -3.57 -4.03 2.62
C GLU A 83 -4.37 -5.24 3.12
N ARG A 84 -5.71 -5.20 2.96
CA ARG A 84 -6.58 -6.32 3.31
C ARG A 84 -6.27 -7.56 2.48
N LEU A 85 -6.02 -7.39 1.19
CA LEU A 85 -5.61 -8.47 0.29
C LEU A 85 -4.26 -9.06 0.73
N LEU A 86 -3.24 -8.24 0.94
CA LEU A 86 -1.93 -8.69 1.39
C LEU A 86 -2.00 -9.39 2.75
N ARG A 87 -2.83 -8.90 3.68
CA ARG A 87 -3.06 -9.56 4.98
C ARG A 87 -3.76 -10.91 4.82
N ARG A 88 -4.74 -11.02 3.92
CA ARG A 88 -5.43 -12.28 3.62
C ARG A 88 -4.46 -13.34 3.08
N HIS A 89 -3.56 -12.94 2.17
CA HIS A 89 -2.56 -13.82 1.56
C HIS A 89 -1.23 -13.86 2.33
N ARG A 90 -1.16 -13.31 3.55
CA ARG A 90 0.08 -13.21 4.32
C ARG A 90 0.81 -14.55 4.46
N PRO A 91 0.15 -15.68 4.80
CA PRO A 91 0.86 -16.96 4.96
C PRO A 91 1.49 -17.44 3.65
N GLU A 92 0.77 -17.28 2.54
CA GLU A 92 1.24 -17.66 1.21
C GLU A 92 2.42 -16.79 0.75
N ILE A 93 2.29 -15.47 0.91
CA ILE A 93 3.37 -14.52 0.62
C ILE A 93 4.61 -14.84 1.46
N GLN A 94 4.44 -15.12 2.75
CA GLN A 94 5.55 -15.49 3.62
C GLN A 94 6.24 -16.77 3.15
N ARG A 95 5.47 -17.81 2.80
CA ARG A 95 6.02 -19.05 2.26
C ARG A 95 6.80 -18.81 0.97
N LEU A 96 6.21 -18.11 0.00
CA LEU A 96 6.85 -17.81 -1.29
C LEU A 96 8.13 -16.99 -1.13
N LEU A 97 8.14 -16.00 -0.23
CA LEU A 97 9.33 -15.22 0.06
C LEU A 97 10.41 -16.05 0.75
N SER A 98 10.04 -16.95 1.67
CA SER A 98 10.99 -17.85 2.31
C SER A 98 11.60 -18.85 1.32
N GLU A 99 10.80 -19.42 0.43
CA GLU A 99 11.28 -20.29 -0.66
C GLU A 99 12.24 -19.53 -1.58
N TRP A 100 11.83 -18.35 -2.05
CA TRP A 100 12.66 -17.51 -2.91
C TRP A 100 14.00 -17.11 -2.26
N LEU A 101 14.00 -16.74 -0.98
CA LEU A 101 15.24 -16.44 -0.25
C LEU A 101 16.12 -17.69 -0.04
N GLY A 102 15.52 -18.87 0.09
CA GLY A 102 16.27 -20.13 0.17
C GLY A 102 16.96 -20.46 -1.14
N ASP A 103 16.28 -20.24 -2.26
CA ASP A 103 16.82 -20.45 -3.62
C ASP A 103 18.01 -19.51 -3.91
N GLU A 104 17.97 -18.25 -3.43
CA GLU A 104 19.10 -17.32 -3.58
C GLU A 104 20.33 -17.74 -2.76
N VAL A 105 20.15 -18.43 -1.63
CA VAL A 105 21.27 -18.93 -0.79
C VAL A 105 21.89 -20.19 -1.39
N GLU A 106 21.13 -21.04 -2.07
CA GLU A 106 21.67 -22.20 -2.79
C GLU A 106 22.34 -21.83 -4.12
N ALA A 107 21.99 -20.68 -4.71
CA ALA A 107 22.56 -20.19 -5.97
C ALA A 107 23.83 -19.33 -5.82
N ALA A 108 24.25 -19.00 -4.59
CA ALA A 108 25.41 -18.14 -4.26
C ALA A 108 26.60 -18.95 -3.72
#